data_AF-A0A553ZNF0-F1
#
_entry.id   AF-A0A553ZNF0-F1
#
_cell.length_a   1.000
_cell.length_b   1.000
_cell.length_c   1.000
_cell.angle_alpha   90.00
_cell.angle_beta   90.00
_cell.angle_gamma   90.00
#
_symmetry.space_group_name_H-M   'P 1'
#
loop_
_entity.id
_entity.type
_entity.pdbx_description
1 polymer ?
#
loop_
_entity_poly.entity_id
_entity_poly.type
_entity_poly.pdbx_seq_one_letter_code
_entity_poly.pdbx_strand_id
1 'polypeptide(L)'
;MKLTSDQEIAIRRWKLGHHIFHLHLTMMNSHLLALSAALDSEEWPTCRRLLDTLTRLYRASTASMQYASDFPADAYHGLLRPAMEPPWVSPGFSGKFNADHERMLDLLKSVRTPLKKAARGGRAPDDVNEAARELWREQSRNRANHKLICEKFVPGGTSLLQEYFATSGK
;
A
#
# COMPACT_ATOMS: atom_id res chain seq x y z
N MET A 1 -21.75 -25.99 2.63
CA MET A 1 -20.50 -26.55 2.07
C MET A 1 -19.40 -26.33 3.10
N LYS A 2 -18.59 -27.34 3.43
CA LYS A 2 -17.45 -27.19 4.34
C LYS A 2 -16.25 -26.72 3.53
N LEU A 3 -15.57 -25.68 3.99
CA LEU A 3 -14.35 -25.19 3.34
C LEU A 3 -13.22 -26.20 3.53
N THR A 4 -12.30 -26.29 2.56
CA THR A 4 -11.04 -27.01 2.75
C THR A 4 -10.14 -26.24 3.69
N SER A 5 -9.14 -26.92 4.27
CA SER A 5 -8.16 -26.24 5.14
C SER A 5 -7.41 -25.12 4.40
N ASP A 6 -7.06 -25.33 3.12
CA ASP A 6 -6.40 -24.31 2.30
C ASP A 6 -7.29 -23.07 2.06
N GLN A 7 -8.59 -23.29 1.88
CA GLN A 7 -9.57 -22.21 1.71
C GLN A 7 -9.73 -21.40 3.01
N GLU A 8 -9.77 -22.06 4.16
CA GLU A 8 -9.81 -21.39 5.48
C GLU A 8 -8.55 -20.55 5.72
N ILE A 9 -7.37 -21.09 5.37
CA ILE A 9 -6.09 -20.38 5.46
C ILE A 9 -6.08 -19.18 4.52
N ALA A 10 -6.52 -19.33 3.27
CA ALA A 10 -6.57 -18.25 2.29
C ALA A 10 -7.47 -17.10 2.76
N ILE A 11 -8.68 -17.41 3.26
CA ILE A 11 -9.59 -16.40 3.84
C ILE A 11 -8.93 -15.68 5.01
N ARG A 12 -8.33 -16.43 5.95
CA ARG A 12 -7.69 -15.84 7.12
C ARG A 12 -6.55 -14.91 6.73
N ARG A 13 -5.65 -15.35 5.83
CA ARG A 13 -4.50 -14.56 5.36
C ARG A 13 -4.96 -13.30 4.63
N TRP A 14 -5.92 -13.45 3.71
CA TRP A 14 -6.48 -12.34 2.96
C TRP A 14 -7.10 -11.28 3.90
N LYS A 15 -8.00 -11.69 4.80
CA LYS A 15 -8.67 -10.76 5.73
C LYS A 15 -7.69 -10.05 6.66
N LEU A 16 -6.84 -10.82 7.35
CA LEU A 16 -5.89 -10.25 8.31
C LEU A 16 -4.87 -9.34 7.62
N GLY A 17 -4.39 -9.73 6.45
CA GLY A 17 -3.48 -8.92 5.64
C GLY A 17 -4.08 -7.56 5.27
N HIS A 18 -5.34 -7.52 4.83
CA HIS A 18 -6.03 -6.27 4.51
C HIS A 18 -6.30 -5.41 5.75
N HIS A 19 -6.72 -6.01 6.87
CA HIS A 19 -6.89 -5.27 8.13
C HIS A 19 -5.58 -4.62 8.59
N ILE A 20 -4.47 -5.37 8.55
CA ILE A 20 -3.14 -4.83 8.90
C ILE A 20 -2.72 -3.74 7.91
N PHE A 21 -3.00 -3.89 6.62
CA PHE A 21 -2.75 -2.84 5.63
C PHE A 21 -3.50 -1.54 5.96
N HIS A 22 -4.77 -1.61 6.36
CA HIS A 22 -5.51 -0.42 6.80
C HIS A 22 -4.88 0.24 8.03
N LEU A 23 -4.42 -0.54 9.02
CA LEU A 23 -3.68 0.01 10.17
C LEU A 23 -2.37 0.70 9.74
N HIS A 24 -1.64 0.10 8.79
CA HIS A 24 -0.45 0.75 8.23
C HIS A 24 -0.78 2.08 7.56
N LEU A 25 -1.89 2.16 6.80
CA LEU A 25 -2.31 3.41 6.17
C LEU A 25 -2.62 4.51 7.19
N THR A 26 -3.36 4.18 8.25
CA THR A 26 -3.64 5.13 9.34
C THR A 26 -2.33 5.66 9.93
N MET A 27 -1.39 4.77 10.26
CA MET A 27 -0.11 5.15 10.83
C MET A 27 0.74 5.98 9.85
N MET A 28 0.81 5.57 8.59
CA MET A 28 1.54 6.32 7.55
C MET A 28 0.98 7.72 7.37
N ASN A 29 -0.35 7.87 7.29
CA ASN A 29 -1.00 9.17 7.15
C ASN A 29 -0.66 10.11 8.33
N SER A 30 -0.74 9.63 9.57
CA SER A 30 -0.37 10.42 10.75
C SER A 30 1.10 10.83 10.73
N HIS A 31 2.01 9.93 10.35
CA HIS A 31 3.45 10.22 10.29
C HIS A 31 3.80 11.18 9.14
N LEU A 32 3.11 11.11 8.01
CA LEU A 32 3.31 12.03 6.89
C LEU A 32 2.83 13.44 7.21
N LEU A 33 1.71 13.58 7.94
CA LEU A 33 1.26 14.88 8.45
C LEU A 33 2.28 15.49 9.42
N ALA A 34 2.78 14.69 10.38
CA ALA A 34 3.83 15.12 11.29
C ALA A 34 5.13 15.47 10.55
N LEU A 35 5.48 14.73 9.50
CA LEU A 35 6.67 14.99 8.68
C LEU A 35 6.51 16.30 7.90
N SER A 36 5.32 16.58 7.37
CA SER A 36 5.04 17.85 6.72
C SER A 36 5.26 19.02 7.68
N ALA A 37 4.69 18.95 8.90
CA ALA A 37 4.85 20.00 9.89
C ALA A 37 6.33 20.17 10.32
N ALA A 38 7.04 19.07 10.54
CA ALA A 38 8.47 19.12 10.88
C ALA A 38 9.33 19.69 9.74
N LEU A 39 8.96 19.43 8.48
CA LEU A 39 9.64 20.00 7.31
C LEU A 39 9.41 21.51 7.20
N ASP A 40 8.19 21.97 7.47
CA ASP A 40 7.84 23.39 7.41
C ASP A 40 8.62 24.22 8.46
N SER A 41 8.94 23.62 9.61
CA SER A 41 9.77 24.22 10.66
C SER A 41 11.25 23.87 10.57
N GLU A 42 11.70 23.14 9.54
CA GLU A 42 13.08 22.66 9.39
C GLU A 42 13.61 21.89 10.63
N GLU A 43 12.72 21.18 11.33
CA GLU A 43 13.02 20.36 12.51
C GLU A 43 13.65 19.02 12.09
N TRP A 44 14.90 19.10 11.63
CA TRP A 44 15.63 17.99 11.00
C TRP A 44 15.73 16.71 11.85
N PRO A 45 15.99 16.76 13.17
CA PRO A 45 15.98 15.55 14.00
C PRO A 45 14.62 14.84 14.00
N THR A 46 13.53 15.60 14.00
CA THR A 46 12.18 15.04 13.90
C THR A 46 11.91 14.45 12.52
N CYS A 47 12.29 15.17 11.45
CA CYS A 47 12.21 14.66 10.08
C CYS A 47 12.94 13.32 9.93
N ARG A 48 14.18 13.24 10.42
CA ARG A 48 15.01 12.03 10.40
C ARG A 48 14.28 10.84 11.02
N ARG A 49 13.75 10.98 12.24
CA ARG A 49 13.02 9.90 12.93
C ARG A 49 11.74 9.48 12.21
N LEU A 50 10.99 10.44 11.67
CA LEU A 50 9.74 10.17 10.96
C LEU A 50 9.99 9.42 9.65
N LEU A 51 11.05 9.78 8.92
CA LEU A 51 11.49 9.07 7.71
C LEU A 51 11.86 7.61 8.01
N ASP A 52 12.55 7.33 9.12
CA ASP A 52 12.83 5.95 9.56
C ASP A 52 11.55 5.17 9.88
N THR A 53 10.61 5.80 10.59
CA THR A 53 9.35 5.14 10.92
C THR A 53 8.55 4.83 9.67
N LEU A 54 8.45 5.77 8.73
CA LEU A 54 7.78 5.54 7.44
C LEU A 54 8.48 4.42 6.65
N THR A 55 9.80 4.37 6.66
CA THR A 55 10.58 3.29 6.03
C THR A 55 10.21 1.93 6.61
N ARG A 56 10.18 1.81 7.95
CA ARG A 56 9.76 0.57 8.63
C ARG A 56 8.31 0.19 8.33
N LEU A 57 7.42 1.17 8.26
CA LEU A 57 6.01 0.96 7.88
C LEU A 57 5.89 0.44 6.44
N TYR A 58 6.70 0.93 5.50
CA TYR A 58 6.71 0.41 4.13
C TYR A 58 7.19 -1.04 4.06
N ARG A 59 8.26 -1.38 4.79
CA ARG A 59 8.75 -2.76 4.93
C ARG A 59 7.68 -3.67 5.53
N ALA A 60 7.03 -3.22 6.61
CA ALA A 60 5.95 -3.95 7.26
C ALA A 60 4.75 -4.15 6.31
N SER A 61 4.36 -3.12 5.57
CA SER A 61 3.31 -3.19 4.55
C SER A 61 3.65 -4.20 3.45
N THR A 62 4.91 -4.24 2.99
CA THR A 62 5.35 -5.26 2.02
C THR A 62 5.24 -6.68 2.58
N ALA A 63 5.70 -6.91 3.81
CA ALA A 63 5.58 -8.21 4.46
C ALA A 63 4.11 -8.62 4.66
N SER A 64 3.23 -7.67 5.02
CA SER A 64 1.80 -7.92 5.16
C SER A 64 1.14 -8.29 3.84
N MET A 65 1.49 -7.64 2.72
CA MET A 65 1.00 -8.05 1.40
C MET A 65 1.47 -9.45 1.03
N GLN A 66 2.74 -9.77 1.29
CA GLN A 66 3.27 -11.11 1.05
C GLN A 66 2.49 -12.17 1.86
N TYR A 67 2.31 -11.96 3.16
CA TYR A 67 1.47 -12.79 4.02
C TYR A 67 0.02 -12.91 3.49
N ALA A 68 -0.58 -11.79 3.08
CA ALA A 68 -1.94 -11.73 2.55
C ALA A 68 -2.12 -12.46 1.22
N SER A 69 -1.02 -12.77 0.54
CA SER A 69 -0.98 -13.41 -0.79
C SER A 69 -0.41 -14.82 -0.76
N ASP A 70 0.02 -15.30 0.40
CA ASP A 70 0.68 -16.59 0.54
C ASP A 70 -0.37 -17.71 0.59
N PHE A 71 -0.96 -18.02 -0.56
CA PHE A 71 -1.84 -19.16 -0.79
C PHE A 71 -1.92 -19.46 -2.30
N PRO A 72 -2.41 -20.63 -2.73
CA PRO A 72 -2.53 -20.98 -4.15
C PRO A 72 -3.48 -20.07 -4.92
N ALA A 73 -3.20 -19.83 -6.22
CA ALA A 73 -4.05 -19.00 -7.08
C ALA A 73 -5.48 -19.55 -7.20
N ASP A 74 -5.66 -20.88 -7.17
CA ASP A 74 -6.98 -21.52 -7.25
C ASP A 74 -7.90 -21.10 -6.10
N ALA A 75 -7.36 -20.90 -4.89
CA ALA A 75 -8.13 -20.39 -3.76
C ALA A 75 -8.55 -18.91 -3.96
N TYR A 76 -7.77 -18.13 -4.72
CA TYR A 76 -8.19 -16.79 -5.11
C TYR A 76 -9.35 -16.83 -6.09
N HIS A 77 -9.20 -17.56 -7.20
CA HIS A 77 -10.20 -17.60 -8.27
C HIS A 77 -11.49 -18.32 -7.88
N GLY A 78 -11.39 -19.42 -7.12
CA GLY A 78 -12.54 -20.25 -6.77
C GLY A 78 -13.31 -19.79 -5.53
N LEU A 79 -12.78 -18.83 -4.76
CA LEU A 79 -13.37 -18.44 -3.47
C LEU A 79 -13.27 -16.94 -3.18
N LEU A 80 -12.07 -16.36 -3.18
CA LEU A 80 -11.89 -14.97 -2.76
C LEU A 80 -12.41 -13.96 -3.79
N ARG A 81 -12.07 -14.13 -5.07
CA ARG A 81 -12.52 -13.22 -6.14
C ARG A 81 -14.04 -13.23 -6.32
N PRO A 82 -14.73 -14.39 -6.38
CA PRO A 82 -16.19 -14.41 -6.45
C PRO A 82 -16.88 -13.76 -5.23
N ALA A 83 -16.25 -13.83 -4.06
CA ALA A 83 -16.76 -13.15 -2.85
C ALA A 83 -16.58 -11.61 -2.91
N MET A 84 -15.79 -11.09 -3.85
CA MET A 84 -15.61 -9.67 -4.17
C MET A 84 -16.38 -9.25 -5.43
N GLU A 85 -17.34 -10.06 -5.88
CA GLU A 85 -18.25 -9.78 -6.99
C GLU A 85 -19.71 -9.72 -6.50
N PRO A 86 -20.66 -9.19 -7.31
CA PRO A 86 -22.08 -9.27 -7.01
C PRO A 86 -22.54 -10.74 -6.82
N PRO A 87 -23.52 -11.00 -5.92
CA PRO A 87 -24.34 -10.03 -5.18
C PRO A 87 -23.72 -9.55 -3.85
N TRP A 88 -22.51 -9.97 -3.51
CA TRP A 88 -21.92 -9.75 -2.19
C TRP A 88 -21.35 -8.33 -2.01
N VAL A 89 -20.84 -7.76 -3.09
CA VAL A 89 -20.36 -6.38 -3.16
C VAL A 89 -20.84 -5.71 -4.45
N SER A 90 -20.82 -4.38 -4.48
CA SER A 90 -21.17 -3.63 -5.67
C SER A 90 -20.27 -3.97 -6.86
N PRO A 91 -20.81 -3.99 -8.10
CA PRO A 91 -20.01 -4.20 -9.30
C PRO A 91 -18.82 -3.24 -9.38
N GLY A 92 -17.68 -3.75 -9.84
CA GLY A 92 -16.46 -2.95 -10.00
C GLY A 92 -15.67 -2.69 -8.72
N PHE A 93 -15.89 -3.46 -7.64
CA PHE A 93 -15.07 -3.40 -6.43
C PHE A 93 -13.58 -3.38 -6.77
N SER A 94 -12.86 -2.42 -6.20
CA SER A 94 -11.44 -2.22 -6.47
C SER A 94 -10.74 -1.61 -5.27
N GLY A 95 -9.51 -2.06 -5.00
CA GLY A 95 -8.62 -1.45 -4.02
C GLY A 95 -8.32 0.03 -4.31
N LYS A 96 -8.63 0.52 -5.53
CA LYS A 96 -8.55 1.94 -5.89
C LYS A 96 -9.49 2.83 -5.05
N PHE A 97 -10.57 2.28 -4.50
CA PHE A 97 -11.53 3.05 -3.68
C PHE A 97 -11.10 3.25 -2.23
N ASN A 98 -9.89 2.83 -1.85
CA ASN A 98 -9.37 3.04 -0.52
C ASN A 98 -8.92 4.51 -0.33
N ALA A 99 -9.79 5.34 0.24
CA ALA A 99 -9.55 6.77 0.48
C ALA A 99 -8.31 7.04 1.34
N ASP A 100 -8.01 6.18 2.32
CA ASP A 100 -6.81 6.34 3.16
C ASP A 100 -5.52 6.11 2.37
N HIS A 101 -5.55 5.19 1.40
CA HIS A 101 -4.42 4.94 0.52
C HIS A 101 -4.21 6.09 -0.45
N GLU A 102 -5.28 6.63 -1.04
CA GLU A 102 -5.21 7.82 -1.89
C GLU A 102 -4.63 9.01 -1.12
N ARG A 103 -5.15 9.28 0.09
CA ARG A 103 -4.62 10.33 0.97
C ARG A 103 -3.15 10.11 1.32
N MET A 104 -2.73 8.87 1.56
CA MET A 104 -1.32 8.55 1.82
C MET A 104 -0.43 8.91 0.64
N LEU A 105 -0.85 8.59 -0.59
CA LEU A 105 -0.10 8.93 -1.80
C LEU A 105 0.02 10.45 -2.01
N ASP A 106 -1.06 11.19 -1.73
CA ASP A 106 -1.06 12.65 -1.81
C ASP A 106 -0.12 13.29 -0.78
N LEU A 107 -0.18 12.84 0.46
CA LEU A 107 0.73 13.29 1.54
C LEU A 107 2.18 12.92 1.23
N LEU A 108 2.42 11.73 0.66
CA LEU A 108 3.76 11.32 0.26
C LEU A 108 4.32 12.23 -0.83
N LYS A 109 3.47 12.63 -1.80
CA LYS A 109 3.82 13.59 -2.83
C LYS A 109 4.09 14.98 -2.25
N SER A 110 3.28 15.42 -1.27
CA SER A 110 3.43 16.74 -0.66
C SER A 110 4.74 16.89 0.12
N VAL A 111 5.23 15.84 0.80
CA VAL A 111 6.51 15.90 1.53
C VAL A 111 7.74 15.67 0.64
N ARG A 112 7.59 14.92 -0.46
CA ARG A 112 8.71 14.55 -1.34
C ARG A 112 9.35 15.75 -2.03
N THR A 113 8.55 16.70 -2.50
CA THR A 113 9.05 17.88 -3.21
C THR A 113 9.82 18.84 -2.29
N PRO A 114 9.30 19.23 -1.10
CA PRO A 114 10.04 20.00 -0.11
C PRO A 114 11.35 19.34 0.33
N LEU A 115 11.34 18.03 0.63
CA LEU A 115 12.56 17.28 0.99
C LEU A 115 13.63 17.38 -0.10
N LYS A 116 13.24 17.18 -1.37
CA LYS A 116 14.17 17.34 -2.51
C LYS A 116 14.71 18.76 -2.63
N LYS A 117 13.87 19.77 -2.39
CA LYS A 117 14.27 21.18 -2.43
C LYS A 117 15.23 21.52 -1.29
N ALA A 118 14.99 21.01 -0.09
CA ALA A 118 15.86 21.18 1.07
C ALA A 118 17.24 20.52 0.85
N ALA A 119 17.24 19.29 0.31
CA ALA A 119 18.47 18.58 -0.06
C ALA A 119 19.30 19.35 -1.10
N ARG A 120 18.68 19.76 -2.21
CA ARG A 120 19.36 20.52 -3.29
C ARG A 120 19.87 21.88 -2.83
N GLY A 121 19.19 22.50 -1.88
CA GLY A 121 19.58 23.79 -1.31
C GLY A 121 20.57 23.69 -0.15
N GLY A 122 21.07 22.50 0.18
CA GLY A 122 22.01 22.29 1.29
C GLY A 122 21.43 22.55 2.68
N ARG A 123 20.10 22.64 2.83
CA ARG A 123 19.45 22.90 4.13
C ARG A 123 19.22 21.63 4.93
N ALA A 124 18.90 20.52 4.26
CA ALA A 124 18.69 19.24 4.92
C ALA A 124 20.04 18.56 5.21
N PRO A 125 20.28 18.13 6.46
CA PRO A 125 21.46 17.35 6.83
C PRO A 125 21.59 16.03 6.04
N ASP A 126 22.81 15.52 5.92
CA ASP A 126 23.10 14.32 5.10
C ASP A 126 22.36 13.07 5.57
N ASP A 127 22.19 12.90 6.88
CA ASP A 127 21.45 11.78 7.46
C ASP A 127 19.94 11.85 7.16
N VAL A 128 19.35 13.05 7.11
CA VAL A 128 17.97 13.27 6.64
C VAL A 128 17.87 12.92 5.15
N ASN A 129 18.83 13.35 4.35
CA ASN A 129 18.87 13.05 2.92
C ASN A 129 18.98 11.54 2.67
N GLU A 130 19.78 10.84 3.47
CA GLU A 130 19.90 9.39 3.42
C GLU A 130 18.61 8.68 3.81
N ALA A 131 17.99 9.09 4.93
CA ALA A 131 16.71 8.54 5.38
C ALA A 131 15.60 8.74 4.34
N ALA A 132 15.57 9.90 3.67
CA ALA A 132 14.62 10.16 2.59
C ALA A 132 14.85 9.22 1.40
N ARG A 133 16.11 8.98 1.01
CA ARG A 133 16.44 8.02 -0.07
C ARG A 133 16.00 6.61 0.30
N GLU A 134 16.19 6.19 1.55
CA GLU A 134 15.76 4.88 2.03
C GLU A 134 14.24 4.70 1.97
N LEU A 135 13.48 5.71 2.44
CA LEU A 135 12.03 5.71 2.31
C LEU A 135 11.57 5.51 0.85
N TRP A 136 12.20 6.21 -0.10
CA TRP A 136 11.85 6.08 -1.51
C TRP A 136 12.22 4.71 -2.09
N ARG A 137 13.33 4.10 -1.65
CA ARG A 137 13.67 2.73 -2.02
C ARG A 137 12.62 1.74 -1.55
N GLU A 138 12.20 1.82 -0.29
CA GLU A 138 11.20 0.91 0.25
C GLU A 138 9.81 1.13 -0.35
N GLN A 139 9.45 2.38 -0.67
CA GLN A 139 8.22 2.68 -1.42
C GLN A 139 8.25 2.03 -2.82
N SER A 140 9.37 2.13 -3.55
CA SER A 140 9.54 1.48 -4.85
C SER A 140 9.49 -0.03 -4.75
N ARG A 141 10.13 -0.63 -3.73
CA ARG A 141 10.09 -2.07 -3.47
C ARG A 141 8.68 -2.56 -3.15
N ASN A 142 7.93 -1.81 -2.34
CA ASN A 142 6.55 -2.13 -2.00
C ASN A 142 5.67 -2.17 -3.27
N ARG A 143 5.78 -1.15 -4.13
CA ARG A 143 5.08 -1.10 -5.41
C ARG A 143 5.44 -2.27 -6.33
N ALA A 144 6.72 -2.63 -6.41
CA ALA A 144 7.17 -3.75 -7.23
C ALA A 144 6.60 -5.09 -6.71
N ASN A 145 6.60 -5.30 -5.40
CA ASN A 145 6.01 -6.50 -4.79
C ASN A 145 4.51 -6.58 -5.03
N HIS A 146 3.79 -5.46 -4.88
CA HIS A 146 2.36 -5.41 -5.18
C HIS A 146 2.06 -5.84 -6.62
N LYS A 147 2.86 -5.38 -7.60
CA LYS A 147 2.71 -5.80 -9.01
C LYS A 147 2.87 -7.32 -9.18
N LEU A 148 3.87 -7.93 -8.55
CA LEU A 148 4.12 -9.38 -8.63
C LEU A 148 2.97 -10.18 -8.01
N ILE A 149 2.40 -9.70 -6.90
CA ILE A 149 1.23 -10.31 -6.26
C ILE A 149 0.01 -10.23 -7.18
N CYS A 150 -0.24 -9.07 -7.80
CA CYS A 150 -1.32 -8.93 -8.78
C CYS A 150 -1.14 -9.89 -9.95
N GLU A 151 0.08 -10.02 -10.49
CA GLU A 151 0.37 -10.92 -11.61
C GLU A 151 0.10 -12.40 -11.24
N LYS A 152 0.44 -12.82 -10.02
CA LYS A 152 0.16 -14.17 -9.52
C LYS A 152 -1.33 -14.52 -9.56
N PHE A 153 -2.21 -13.58 -9.22
CA PHE A 153 -3.64 -13.83 -9.03
C PHE A 153 -4.51 -13.37 -10.20
N VAL A 154 -4.01 -12.46 -11.02
CA VAL A 154 -4.72 -11.92 -12.18
C VAL A 154 -3.68 -11.65 -13.28
N PRO A 155 -3.23 -12.68 -14.00
CA PRO A 155 -2.29 -12.50 -15.11
C PRO A 155 -2.83 -11.50 -16.13
N GLY A 156 -2.01 -10.54 -16.55
CA GLY A 156 -2.44 -9.45 -17.43
C GLY A 156 -3.19 -8.29 -16.73
N GLY A 157 -3.49 -8.43 -15.43
CA GLY A 157 -3.87 -7.32 -14.56
C GLY A 157 -5.30 -6.79 -14.70
N THR A 158 -6.21 -7.52 -15.36
CA THR A 158 -7.59 -7.07 -15.55
C THR A 158 -8.34 -7.05 -14.21
N SER A 159 -8.58 -5.86 -13.67
CA SER A 159 -9.36 -5.66 -12.46
C SER A 159 -10.86 -5.86 -12.70
N LEU A 160 -11.62 -6.20 -11.65
CA LEU A 160 -13.09 -6.23 -11.66
C LEU A 160 -13.70 -4.91 -12.14
N LEU A 161 -13.03 -3.80 -11.87
CA LEU A 161 -13.43 -2.47 -12.34
C LEU A 161 -13.29 -2.35 -13.87
N GLN A 162 -12.20 -2.85 -14.45
CA GLN A 162 -12.01 -2.86 -15.91
C GLN A 162 -13.00 -3.81 -16.59
N GLU A 163 -13.25 -4.98 -15.99
CA GLU A 163 -14.27 -5.92 -16.47
C GLU A 163 -15.67 -5.29 -16.44
N TYR A 164 -15.99 -4.55 -15.39
CA TYR A 164 -17.26 -3.84 -15.28
C TYR A 164 -17.43 -2.80 -16.41
N PHE A 165 -16.42 -1.97 -16.67
CA PHE A 165 -16.51 -0.99 -17.77
C PHE A 165 -16.60 -1.65 -19.15
N ALA A 166 -15.79 -2.70 -19.38
CA ALA A 166 -15.81 -3.45 -20.64
C ALA A 166 -17.18 -4.11 -20.93
N THR A 167 -17.84 -4.61 -19.89
CA THR A 167 -19.15 -5.28 -20.02
C THR A 167 -20.35 -4.34 -19.93
N SER A 168 -20.20 -3.16 -19.31
CA SER A 168 -21.29 -2.19 -19.12
C SER A 168 -21.40 -1.13 -20.23
N GLY A 169 -20.49 -1.12 -21.21
CA GLY A 169 -20.52 -0.20 -22.34
C GLY A 169 -20.41 1.28 -21.97
N LYS A 170 -19.83 1.58 -20.79
CA LYS A 170 -19.56 2.94 -20.30
C LYS A 170 -18.07 3.23 -20.32
#